data_AF-A0A7V9HP56-F1
#
_entry.id   AF-A0A7V9HP56-F1
#
_cell.length_a   1.000
_cell.length_b   1.000
_cell.length_c   1.000
_cell.angle_alpha   90.00
_cell.angle_beta   90.00
_cell.angle_gamma   90.00
#
_symmetry.space_group_name_H-M   'P 1'
#
loop_
_entity.id
_entity.type
_entity.pdbx_description
1 polymer ?
#
loop_
_entity_poly.entity_id
_entity_poly.type
_entity_poly.pdbx_seq_one_letter_code
_entity_poly.pdbx_strand_id
1 'polypeptide(L)'
;MTALREGATEEGLAAIVEYAAALRIAYFGTSNEFSDWNTALHTFTFSHAVQQSLSRLPSVDLLRGIFDAAMSIYLNRFLNVPPSPIPTILEFNEEPDTLLEKFLEILDKRQQVNNAAEIVARYIKVGGDEGKFLAVLGKALLREDRNFHSIQMIEATCRQYNMVAQANLLVDRASVLIAAARHLAAHSPTVRGQGQMFEIASRLHHGSKLYEGIE
;
A
#
# COMPACT_ATOMS: atom_id res chain seq x y z
N MET A 1 -4.83 -21.19 13.58
CA MET A 1 -4.91 -21.80 14.93
C MET A 1 -3.59 -22.39 15.41
N THR A 2 -2.77 -23.03 14.56
CA THR A 2 -1.45 -23.56 14.97
C THR A 2 -0.55 -22.50 15.62
N ALA A 3 -0.36 -21.34 14.98
CA ALA A 3 0.46 -20.26 15.54
C ALA A 3 0.01 -19.80 16.94
N LEU A 4 -1.29 -19.66 17.19
CA LEU A 4 -1.82 -19.30 18.52
C LEU A 4 -1.54 -20.40 19.55
N ARG A 5 -1.66 -21.68 19.16
CA ARG A 5 -1.32 -22.81 20.04
C ARG A 5 0.19 -22.89 20.34
N GLU A 6 1.01 -22.40 19.42
CA GLU A 6 2.47 -22.30 19.55
C GLU A 6 2.93 -21.03 20.28
N GLY A 7 1.99 -20.22 20.78
CA GLY A 7 2.28 -19.06 21.64
C GLY A 7 2.31 -17.70 20.95
N ALA A 8 1.90 -17.60 19.67
CA ALA A 8 1.67 -16.31 19.04
C ALA A 8 0.52 -15.57 19.74
N THR A 9 0.68 -14.26 19.95
CA THR A 9 -0.40 -13.42 20.48
C THR A 9 -1.45 -13.16 19.41
N GLU A 10 -2.68 -12.88 19.84
CA GLU A 10 -3.78 -12.53 18.94
C GLU A 10 -3.48 -11.23 18.19
N GLU A 11 -2.91 -10.25 18.89
CA GLU A 11 -2.48 -8.96 18.32
C GLU A 11 -1.33 -9.12 17.33
N GLY A 12 -0.34 -9.97 17.64
CA GLY A 12 0.77 -10.25 16.73
C GLY A 12 0.30 -10.93 15.46
N LEU A 13 -0.66 -11.86 15.58
CA LEU A 13 -1.28 -12.49 14.42
C LEU A 13 -2.07 -11.48 13.58
N ALA A 14 -2.85 -10.59 14.21
CA ALA A 14 -3.58 -9.53 13.50
C ALA A 14 -2.63 -8.60 12.75
N ALA A 15 -1.51 -8.21 13.38
CA ALA A 15 -0.49 -7.36 12.78
C ALA A 15 0.18 -7.96 11.56
N ILE A 16 0.47 -9.27 11.59
CA ILE A 16 1.03 -9.97 10.44
C ILE A 16 0.02 -10.04 9.29
N VAL A 17 -1.26 -10.26 9.58
CA VAL A 17 -2.32 -10.31 8.56
C VAL A 17 -2.55 -8.92 7.95
N GLU A 18 -2.58 -7.86 8.75
CA GLU A 18 -2.65 -6.48 8.25
C GLU A 18 -1.43 -6.12 7.39
N TYR A 19 -0.23 -6.53 7.80
CA TYR A 19 0.98 -6.36 6.99
C TYR A 19 0.88 -7.11 5.66
N ALA A 20 0.41 -8.36 5.65
CA ALA A 20 0.19 -9.13 4.43
C ALA A 20 -0.83 -8.46 3.49
N ALA A 21 -1.84 -7.77 4.03
CA ALA A 21 -2.76 -6.97 3.25
C ALA A 21 -2.10 -5.71 2.65
N ALA A 22 -1.22 -5.03 3.40
CA ALA A 22 -0.41 -3.93 2.85
C ALA A 22 0.49 -4.41 1.69
N LEU A 23 1.06 -5.62 1.78
CA LEU A 23 1.84 -6.20 0.68
C LEU A 23 1.01 -6.39 -0.59
N ARG A 24 -0.29 -6.69 -0.50
CA ARG A 24 -1.15 -6.78 -1.69
C ARG A 24 -1.18 -5.46 -2.47
N ILE A 25 -1.08 -4.32 -1.78
CA ILE A 25 -1.00 -2.99 -2.40
C ILE A 25 0.42 -2.72 -2.89
N ALA A 26 1.45 -3.06 -2.11
CA ALA A 26 2.85 -2.83 -2.47
C ALA A 26 3.25 -3.57 -3.77
N TYR A 27 2.77 -4.80 -3.95
CA TYR A 27 3.01 -5.63 -5.14
C TYR A 27 1.90 -5.48 -6.21
N PHE A 28 1.00 -4.50 -6.09
CA PHE A 28 -0.15 -4.38 -6.98
C PHE A 28 0.25 -3.93 -8.38
N GLY A 29 -0.21 -4.64 -9.41
CA GLY A 29 0.11 -4.33 -10.80
C GLY A 29 -0.52 -3.02 -11.27
N THR A 30 0.23 -2.21 -12.01
CA THR A 30 -0.29 -0.96 -12.63
C THR A 30 -1.21 -1.21 -13.82
N SER A 31 -1.27 -2.45 -14.30
CA SER A 31 -2.21 -2.92 -15.33
C SER A 31 -3.65 -3.07 -14.84
N ASN A 32 -3.86 -3.17 -13.52
CA ASN A 32 -5.19 -3.30 -12.94
C ASN A 32 -5.98 -1.99 -13.05
N GLU A 33 -7.30 -2.09 -13.01
CA GLU A 33 -8.16 -0.92 -13.09
C GLU A 33 -8.12 -0.11 -11.79
N PHE A 34 -8.51 1.17 -11.88
CA PHE A 34 -8.61 2.05 -10.72
C PHE A 34 -9.45 1.45 -9.59
N SER A 35 -10.59 0.83 -9.91
CA SER A 35 -11.45 0.21 -8.91
C SER A 35 -10.79 -0.97 -8.19
N ASP A 36 -9.87 -1.68 -8.85
CA ASP A 36 -9.20 -2.83 -8.25
C ASP A 36 -8.23 -2.41 -7.13
N TRP A 37 -7.69 -1.19 -7.19
CA TRP A 37 -6.92 -0.61 -6.08
C TRP A 37 -7.78 -0.43 -4.82
N ASN A 38 -9.07 -0.14 -4.98
CA ASN A 38 -9.99 -0.08 -3.85
C ASN A 38 -10.25 -1.46 -3.24
N THR A 39 -10.30 -2.52 -4.06
CA THR A 39 -10.40 -3.91 -3.56
C THR A 39 -9.22 -4.28 -2.65
N ALA A 40 -8.00 -3.95 -3.09
CA ALA A 40 -6.79 -4.16 -2.28
C ALA A 40 -6.81 -3.30 -1.00
N LEU A 41 -7.21 -2.02 -1.12
CA LEU A 41 -7.35 -1.11 0.01
C LEU A 41 -8.39 -1.60 1.03
N HIS A 42 -9.56 -2.05 0.59
CA HIS A 42 -10.62 -2.53 1.49
C HIS A 42 -10.14 -3.71 2.32
N THR A 43 -9.34 -4.59 1.74
CA THR A 43 -8.76 -5.71 2.48
C THR A 43 -7.74 -5.21 3.52
N PHE A 44 -6.90 -4.24 3.17
CA PHE A 44 -5.95 -3.64 4.11
C PHE A 44 -6.66 -2.91 5.26
N THR A 45 -7.64 -2.07 4.95
CA THR A 45 -8.38 -1.27 5.92
C THR A 45 -9.34 -2.12 6.77
N PHE A 46 -9.89 -3.21 6.23
CA PHE A 46 -10.62 -4.22 7.01
C PHE A 46 -9.69 -4.92 8.01
N SER A 47 -8.51 -5.37 7.55
CA SER A 47 -7.50 -5.97 8.43
C SER A 47 -7.07 -5.00 9.52
N HIS A 48 -6.93 -3.72 9.17
CA HIS A 48 -6.66 -2.62 10.10
C HIS A 48 -7.75 -2.47 11.16
N ALA A 49 -9.00 -2.42 10.75
CA ALA A 49 -10.12 -2.33 11.68
C ALA A 49 -10.17 -3.54 12.63
N VAL A 50 -9.90 -4.76 12.14
CA VAL A 50 -9.84 -5.97 12.97
C VAL A 50 -8.72 -5.85 14.01
N GLN A 51 -7.49 -5.51 13.59
CA GLN A 51 -6.36 -5.33 14.51
C GLN A 51 -6.68 -4.30 15.59
N GLN A 52 -7.13 -3.11 15.18
CA GLN A 52 -7.41 -2.02 16.11
C GLN A 52 -8.60 -2.31 17.04
N SER A 53 -9.58 -3.10 16.59
CA SER A 53 -10.68 -3.54 17.44
C SER A 53 -10.20 -4.56 18.47
N LEU A 54 -9.40 -5.53 18.04
CA LEU A 54 -8.85 -6.57 18.90
C LEU A 54 -7.94 -6.00 19.99
N SER A 55 -7.08 -5.03 19.65
CA SER A 55 -6.22 -4.35 20.65
C SER A 55 -7.00 -3.53 21.68
N ARG A 56 -8.26 -3.14 21.40
CA ARG A 56 -9.10 -2.38 22.33
C ARG A 56 -10.03 -3.28 23.13
N LEU A 57 -10.55 -4.34 22.52
CA LEU A 57 -11.49 -5.26 23.12
C LEU A 57 -11.18 -6.70 22.67
N PRO A 58 -10.18 -7.37 23.26
CA PRO A 58 -9.86 -8.75 22.89
C PRO A 58 -11.07 -9.68 23.05
N SER A 59 -11.42 -10.39 21.99
CA SER A 59 -12.53 -11.36 22.01
C SER A 59 -12.38 -12.41 20.91
N VAL A 60 -12.92 -13.60 21.17
CA VAL A 60 -12.93 -14.71 20.20
C VAL A 60 -13.68 -14.34 18.92
N ASP A 61 -14.73 -13.51 19.01
CA ASP A 61 -15.48 -13.07 17.85
C ASP A 61 -14.66 -12.13 16.96
N LEU A 62 -13.88 -11.21 17.55
CA LEU A 62 -12.94 -10.37 16.78
C LEU A 62 -11.75 -11.17 16.24
N LEU A 63 -11.29 -12.18 16.99
CA LEU A 63 -10.24 -13.09 16.53
C LEU A 63 -10.64 -13.82 15.24
N ARG A 64 -11.92 -14.16 15.06
CA ARG A 64 -12.42 -14.74 13.79
C ARG A 64 -12.25 -13.79 12.60
N GLY A 65 -12.34 -12.48 12.83
CA GLY A 65 -12.11 -11.47 11.80
C GLY A 65 -10.71 -11.56 11.17
N ILE A 66 -9.71 -12.05 11.92
CA ILE A 66 -8.36 -12.30 11.37
C ILE A 66 -8.41 -13.36 10.27
N PHE A 67 -9.21 -14.42 10.46
CA PHE A 67 -9.35 -15.47 9.47
C PHE A 67 -10.04 -14.95 8.20
N ASP A 68 -11.10 -14.15 8.36
CA ASP A 68 -11.81 -13.53 7.23
C ASP A 68 -10.90 -12.57 6.45
N ALA A 69 -10.05 -11.82 7.16
CA ALA A 69 -9.04 -10.96 6.55
C ALA A 69 -8.01 -11.78 5.77
N ALA A 70 -7.50 -12.86 6.36
CA ALA A 70 -6.57 -13.77 5.68
C ALA A 70 -7.19 -14.40 4.41
N MET A 71 -8.47 -14.77 4.45
CA MET A 71 -9.18 -15.28 3.28
C MET A 71 -9.35 -14.21 2.19
N SER A 72 -9.65 -12.97 2.58
CA SER A 72 -9.73 -11.83 1.65
C SER A 72 -8.38 -11.56 0.98
N ILE A 73 -7.29 -11.58 1.74
CA ILE A 73 -5.91 -11.46 1.23
C ILE A 73 -5.59 -12.60 0.25
N TYR A 74 -6.03 -13.82 0.56
CA TYR A 74 -5.86 -14.97 -0.32
C TYR A 74 -6.62 -14.76 -1.63
N LEU A 75 -7.87 -14.30 -1.60
CA LEU A 75 -8.65 -14.03 -2.81
C LEU A 75 -8.03 -12.91 -3.66
N ASN A 76 -7.56 -11.83 -3.03
CA ASN A 76 -6.90 -10.72 -3.72
C ASN A 76 -5.60 -11.11 -4.43
N ARG A 77 -5.01 -12.28 -4.14
CA ARG A 77 -3.75 -12.70 -4.75
C ARG A 77 -3.76 -12.68 -6.28
N PHE A 78 -4.93 -12.90 -6.89
CA PHE A 78 -5.07 -12.91 -8.35
C PHE A 78 -4.85 -11.53 -8.99
N LEU A 79 -5.04 -10.45 -8.23
CA LEU A 79 -4.74 -9.09 -8.68
C LEU A 79 -3.24 -8.75 -8.62
N ASN A 80 -2.42 -9.64 -8.07
CA ASN A 80 -0.97 -9.51 -8.02
C ASN A 80 -0.26 -10.53 -8.95
N VAL A 81 -0.87 -10.90 -10.08
CA VAL A 81 -0.27 -11.85 -11.04
C VAL A 81 -0.05 -11.18 -12.41
N PRO A 82 1.21 -10.98 -12.84
CA PRO A 82 2.44 -11.10 -12.05
C PRO A 82 2.53 -9.99 -10.98
N PRO A 83 3.27 -10.21 -9.88
CA PRO A 83 3.44 -9.18 -8.85
C PRO A 83 4.31 -8.04 -9.39
N SER A 84 3.94 -6.79 -9.09
CA SER A 84 4.80 -5.64 -9.40
C SER A 84 6.06 -5.70 -8.54
N PRO A 85 7.27 -5.65 -9.11
CA PRO A 85 8.50 -5.77 -8.34
C PRO A 85 8.67 -4.59 -7.39
N ILE A 86 9.20 -4.86 -6.19
CA ILE A 86 9.67 -3.81 -5.28
C ILE A 86 11.02 -3.32 -5.80
N PRO A 87 11.22 -1.99 -5.97
CA PRO A 87 12.47 -1.45 -6.50
C PRO A 87 13.69 -1.81 -5.63
N THR A 88 14.74 -2.34 -6.26
CA THR A 88 16.05 -2.55 -5.63
C THR A 88 17.00 -1.43 -6.04
N ILE A 89 17.44 -0.63 -5.07
CA ILE A 89 18.34 0.50 -5.34
C ILE A 89 19.79 0.07 -5.13
N LEU A 90 20.55 0.05 -6.22
CA LEU A 90 21.98 -0.31 -6.24
C LEU A 90 22.88 0.91 -6.04
N GLU A 91 22.50 2.06 -6.59
CA GLU A 91 23.26 3.31 -6.53
C GLU A 91 22.37 4.47 -6.09
N PHE A 92 22.92 5.32 -5.21
CA PHE A 92 22.24 6.50 -4.67
C PHE A 92 23.26 7.59 -4.34
N ASN A 93 22.94 8.83 -4.70
CA ASN A 93 23.71 10.03 -4.38
C ASN A 93 22.81 11.23 -4.05
N GLU A 94 21.50 11.01 -3.95
CA GLU A 94 20.51 12.04 -3.73
C GLU A 94 20.30 12.29 -2.23
N GLU A 95 20.21 13.55 -1.85
CA GLU A 95 19.90 13.94 -0.47
C GLU A 95 18.45 13.56 -0.11
N PRO A 96 18.20 13.09 1.14
CA PRO A 96 16.87 12.68 1.57
C PRO A 96 15.78 13.74 1.37
N ASP A 97 16.06 15.01 1.68
CA ASP A 97 15.07 16.08 1.56
C ASP A 97 14.70 16.35 0.08
N THR A 98 15.65 16.21 -0.85
CA THR A 98 15.38 16.27 -2.31
C THR A 98 14.42 15.17 -2.76
N LEU A 99 14.53 13.96 -2.20
CA LEU A 99 13.62 12.86 -2.51
C LEU A 99 12.20 13.12 -1.98
N LEU A 100 12.05 13.79 -0.83
CA LEU A 100 10.74 14.20 -0.31
C LEU A 100 10.04 15.21 -1.23
N GLU A 101 10.79 16.18 -1.76
CA GLU A 101 10.29 17.15 -2.74
C GLU A 101 9.90 16.46 -4.05
N LYS A 102 10.77 15.60 -4.58
CA LYS A 102 10.48 14.81 -5.79
C LYS A 102 9.25 13.94 -5.65
N PHE A 103 9.03 13.32 -4.48
CA PHE A 103 7.82 12.53 -4.23
C PHE A 103 6.56 13.38 -4.41
N LEU A 104 6.57 14.60 -3.88
CA LEU A 104 5.46 15.53 -3.99
C LEU A 104 5.26 16.04 -5.43
N GLU A 105 6.32 16.23 -6.20
CA GLU A 105 6.25 16.66 -7.60
C GLU A 105 5.70 15.59 -8.54
N ILE A 106 6.04 14.31 -8.32
CA ILE A 106 5.54 13.24 -9.17
C ILE A 106 4.03 13.05 -9.00
N LEU A 107 3.46 13.36 -7.83
CA LEU A 107 2.01 13.25 -7.62
C LEU A 107 1.21 14.29 -8.41
N ASP A 108 1.85 15.34 -8.93
CA ASP A 108 1.24 16.28 -9.87
C ASP A 108 1.14 15.72 -11.30
N LYS A 109 1.62 14.48 -11.54
CA LYS A 109 1.60 13.77 -12.82
C LYS A 109 0.83 12.45 -12.67
N ARG A 110 0.12 12.05 -13.73
CA ARG A 110 -0.65 10.80 -13.72
C ARG A 110 0.26 9.57 -13.76
N GLN A 111 -0.23 8.47 -13.19
CA GLN A 111 0.33 7.12 -13.31
C GLN A 111 1.77 6.98 -12.79
N GLN A 112 2.18 7.80 -11.83
CA GLN A 112 3.53 7.76 -11.24
C GLN A 112 3.71 6.67 -10.17
N VAL A 113 2.95 5.57 -10.25
CA VAL A 113 2.92 4.51 -9.22
C VAL A 113 4.29 3.87 -8.99
N ASN A 114 4.97 3.49 -10.07
CA ASN A 114 6.30 2.86 -9.97
C ASN A 114 7.36 3.86 -9.51
N ASN A 115 7.29 5.10 -10.02
CA ASN A 115 8.20 6.18 -9.61
C ASN A 115 8.04 6.53 -8.12
N ALA A 116 6.80 6.50 -7.60
CA ALA A 116 6.53 6.68 -6.18
C ALA A 116 7.17 5.59 -5.33
N ALA A 117 7.04 4.32 -5.74
CA ALA A 117 7.72 3.21 -5.06
C ALA A 117 9.25 3.36 -5.09
N GLU A 118 9.81 3.80 -6.22
CA GLU A 118 11.25 3.99 -6.38
C GLU A 118 11.78 5.10 -5.47
N ILE A 119 11.09 6.23 -5.37
CA ILE A 119 11.48 7.33 -4.48
C ILE A 119 11.48 6.88 -3.01
N VAL A 120 10.47 6.12 -2.58
CA VAL A 120 10.43 5.56 -1.21
C VAL A 120 11.63 4.63 -0.99
N ALA A 121 11.91 3.73 -1.93
CA ALA A 121 13.03 2.80 -1.82
C ALA A 121 14.38 3.53 -1.76
N ARG A 122 14.57 4.58 -2.58
CA ARG A 122 15.76 5.44 -2.54
C ARG A 122 15.86 6.16 -1.21
N TYR A 123 14.77 6.75 -0.72
CA TYR A 123 14.72 7.51 0.53
C TYR A 123 15.17 6.66 1.73
N ILE A 124 14.69 5.43 1.80
CA ILE A 124 15.06 4.49 2.86
C ILE A 124 16.53 4.05 2.68
N LYS A 125 16.97 3.79 1.44
CA LYS A 125 18.34 3.37 1.15
C LYS A 125 19.38 4.43 1.53
N VAL A 126 19.09 5.72 1.33
CA VAL A 126 19.95 6.84 1.72
C VAL A 126 19.94 7.13 3.23
N GLY A 127 19.16 6.38 4.02
CA GLY A 127 19.05 6.58 5.46
C GLY A 127 18.16 7.77 5.85
N GLY A 128 17.18 8.12 5.01
CA GLY A 128 16.21 9.17 5.31
C GLY A 128 15.37 8.85 6.56
N ASP A 129 14.91 9.90 7.23
CA ASP A 129 14.02 9.78 8.38
C ASP A 129 12.61 9.34 7.93
N GLU A 130 12.31 8.06 8.09
CA GLU A 130 11.02 7.47 7.73
C GLU A 130 9.81 8.20 8.36
N GLY A 131 9.99 8.86 9.52
CA GLY A 131 8.98 9.72 10.14
C GLY A 131 8.69 10.99 9.35
N LYS A 132 9.72 11.61 8.74
CA LYS A 132 9.52 12.70 7.78
C LYS A 132 8.78 12.22 6.54
N PHE A 133 9.07 11.01 6.06
CA PHE A 133 8.36 10.45 4.90
C PHE A 133 6.87 10.22 5.20
N LEU A 134 6.54 9.71 6.39
CA LEU A 134 5.14 9.62 6.86
C LEU A 134 4.44 10.98 6.88
N ALA A 135 5.13 12.02 7.38
CA ALA A 135 4.60 13.39 7.36
C ALA A 135 4.35 13.89 5.92
N VAL A 136 5.22 13.54 4.97
CA VAL A 136 5.07 13.88 3.55
C VAL A 136 3.91 13.11 2.90
N LEU A 137 3.67 11.84 3.26
CA LEU A 137 2.47 11.11 2.83
C LEU A 137 1.18 11.80 3.34
N GLY A 138 1.19 12.27 4.59
CA GLY A 138 0.10 13.08 5.14
C GLY A 138 -0.08 14.41 4.40
N LYS A 139 1.01 15.09 4.04
CA LYS A 139 0.96 16.32 3.23
C LYS A 139 0.42 16.05 1.82
N ALA A 140 0.84 14.95 1.18
CA ALA A 140 0.37 14.54 -0.13
C ALA A 140 -1.14 14.29 -0.15
N LEU A 141 -1.67 13.58 0.86
CA LEU A 141 -3.11 13.39 1.05
C LEU A 141 -3.89 14.71 1.07
N LEU A 142 -3.32 15.76 1.68
CA LEU A 142 -3.97 17.06 1.82
C LEU A 142 -3.85 17.96 0.57
N ARG A 143 -2.95 17.64 -0.37
CA ARG A 143 -2.79 18.39 -1.63
C ARG A 143 -3.82 18.00 -2.70
N GLU A 144 -4.40 16.81 -2.58
CA GLU A 144 -5.36 16.25 -3.54
C GLU A 144 -6.81 16.41 -3.06
N ASP A 145 -7.76 16.04 -3.93
CA ASP A 145 -9.16 15.86 -3.55
C ASP A 145 -9.30 14.65 -2.62
N ARG A 146 -9.09 14.91 -1.33
CA ARG A 146 -9.14 13.93 -0.26
C ARG A 146 -10.49 13.21 -0.23
N ASN A 147 -10.46 11.90 -0.47
CA ASN A 147 -11.61 11.01 -0.33
C ASN A 147 -11.46 10.07 0.87
N PHE A 148 -12.54 9.38 1.22
CA PHE A 148 -12.56 8.45 2.37
C PHE A 148 -11.49 7.35 2.27
N HIS A 149 -11.30 6.76 1.09
CA HIS A 149 -10.31 5.71 0.84
C HIS A 149 -8.87 6.17 1.10
N SER A 150 -8.51 7.35 0.60
CA SER A 150 -7.19 7.94 0.81
C SER A 150 -6.90 8.25 2.29
N ILE A 151 -7.92 8.66 3.06
CA ILE A 151 -7.80 8.84 4.52
C ILE A 151 -7.53 7.49 5.20
N GLN A 152 -8.34 6.48 4.89
CA GLN A 152 -8.19 5.15 5.47
C GLN A 152 -6.81 4.54 5.15
N MET A 153 -6.31 4.73 3.94
CA MET A 153 -4.98 4.26 3.53
C MET A 153 -3.90 4.86 4.44
N ILE A 154 -3.88 6.18 4.59
CA ILE A 154 -2.84 6.85 5.38
C ILE A 154 -2.98 6.60 6.87
N GLU A 155 -4.20 6.53 7.40
CA GLU A 155 -4.45 6.16 8.79
C GLU A 155 -3.88 4.76 9.09
N ALA A 156 -4.26 3.76 8.28
CA ALA A 156 -3.82 2.39 8.44
C ALA A 156 -2.30 2.27 8.28
N THR A 157 -1.70 2.92 7.29
CA THR A 157 -0.24 2.98 7.09
C THR A 157 0.47 3.53 8.33
N CYS A 158 0.05 4.69 8.86
CA CYS A 158 0.69 5.29 10.03
C CYS A 158 0.63 4.37 11.26
N ARG A 159 -0.50 3.71 11.48
CA ARG A 159 -0.67 2.78 12.60
C ARG A 159 0.15 1.51 12.40
N GLN A 160 0.08 0.89 11.23
CA GLN A 160 0.79 -0.35 10.92
C GLN A 160 2.31 -0.16 10.94
N TYR A 161 2.80 0.96 10.41
CA TYR A 161 4.21 1.30 10.43
C TYR A 161 4.77 1.32 11.86
N ASN A 162 4.07 2.00 12.77
CA ASN A 162 4.45 2.07 14.19
C ASN A 162 4.31 0.72 14.88
N MET A 163 3.26 -0.05 14.58
CA MET A 163 3.05 -1.38 15.16
C MET A 163 4.19 -2.34 14.77
N VAL A 164 4.55 -2.38 13.49
CA VAL A 164 5.68 -3.21 13.00
C VAL A 164 6.98 -2.83 13.71
N ALA A 165 7.23 -1.53 13.90
CA ALA A 165 8.42 -1.06 14.61
C ALA A 165 8.47 -1.53 16.08
N GLN A 166 7.30 -1.61 16.74
CA GLN A 166 7.19 -1.99 18.15
C GLN A 166 7.16 -3.50 18.38
N ALA A 167 6.53 -4.25 17.48
CA ALA A 167 6.29 -5.68 17.65
C ALA A 167 7.50 -6.57 17.31
N ASN A 168 8.64 -5.99 16.90
CA ASN A 168 9.86 -6.68 16.47
C ASN A 168 9.59 -7.85 15.51
N LEU A 169 8.56 -7.70 14.67
CA LEU A 169 8.21 -8.67 13.65
C LEU A 169 9.29 -8.63 12.57
N LEU A 170 9.70 -9.81 12.06
CA LEU A 170 10.64 -9.92 10.94
C LEU A 170 9.93 -9.55 9.61
N VAL A 171 9.52 -8.30 9.50
CA VAL A 171 8.82 -7.75 8.33
C VAL A 171 9.44 -6.41 7.92
N ASP A 172 9.29 -6.06 6.66
CA ASP A 172 9.91 -4.88 6.08
C ASP A 172 8.97 -3.66 6.18
N ARG A 173 9.35 -2.68 7.02
CA ARG A 173 8.59 -1.43 7.17
C ARG A 173 8.52 -0.60 5.90
N ALA A 174 9.53 -0.70 5.04
CA ALA A 174 9.56 0.00 3.76
C ALA A 174 8.36 -0.38 2.89
N SER A 175 7.98 -1.66 2.90
CA SER A 175 6.85 -2.17 2.13
C SER A 175 5.51 -1.50 2.50
N VAL A 176 5.32 -1.08 3.75
CA VAL A 176 4.11 -0.35 4.19
C VAL A 176 4.10 1.09 3.64
N LEU A 177 5.27 1.75 3.64
CA LEU A 177 5.42 3.09 3.05
C LEU A 177 5.26 3.05 1.52
N ILE A 178 5.83 2.03 0.87
CA ILE A 178 5.69 1.79 -0.57
C ILE A 178 4.22 1.57 -0.93
N ALA A 179 3.49 0.76 -0.17
CA ALA A 179 2.05 0.57 -0.39
C ALA A 179 1.28 1.89 -0.38
N ALA A 180 1.52 2.74 0.62
CA ALA A 180 0.87 4.05 0.74
C ALA A 180 1.21 4.99 -0.42
N ALA A 181 2.50 5.11 -0.72
CA ALA A 181 3.01 5.93 -1.81
C ALA A 181 2.41 5.51 -3.17
N ARG A 182 2.39 4.20 -3.45
CA ARG A 182 1.80 3.63 -4.66
C ARG A 182 0.30 3.89 -4.73
N HIS A 183 -0.42 3.69 -3.63
CA HIS A 183 -1.86 3.94 -3.58
C HIS A 183 -2.18 5.41 -3.85
N LEU A 184 -1.48 6.35 -3.18
CA LEU A 184 -1.64 7.78 -3.47
C LEU A 184 -1.34 8.09 -4.95
N ALA A 185 -0.20 7.64 -5.48
CA ALA A 185 0.17 7.86 -6.88
C ALA A 185 -0.78 7.23 -7.90
N ALA A 186 -1.49 6.15 -7.55
CA ALA A 186 -2.53 5.57 -8.39
C ALA A 186 -3.81 6.43 -8.43
N HIS A 187 -3.99 7.31 -7.44
CA HIS A 187 -5.15 8.18 -7.27
C HIS A 187 -4.82 9.66 -7.50
N SER A 188 -3.56 9.99 -7.81
CA SER A 188 -3.07 11.35 -8.02
C SER A 188 -2.49 11.56 -9.44
N PRO A 189 -2.70 12.75 -10.03
CA PRO A 189 -3.70 13.73 -9.63
C PRO A 189 -5.10 13.17 -9.87
N THR A 190 -6.05 13.58 -9.05
CA THR A 190 -7.44 13.09 -9.10
C THR A 190 -7.97 13.14 -10.53
N VAL A 191 -8.18 11.97 -11.12
CA VAL A 191 -8.67 11.85 -12.50
C VAL A 191 -10.13 12.25 -12.52
N ARG A 192 -10.52 13.09 -13.48
CA ARG A 192 -11.95 13.27 -13.81
C ARG A 192 -12.47 11.99 -14.48
N GLY A 193 -12.79 10.98 -13.68
CA GLY A 193 -13.65 9.79 -13.88
C GLY A 193 -13.46 8.85 -15.09
N GLN A 194 -13.15 9.33 -16.31
CA GLN A 194 -13.43 8.59 -17.55
C GLN A 194 -12.21 8.26 -18.41
N GLY A 195 -11.04 8.86 -18.16
CA GLY A 195 -9.87 8.71 -19.05
C GLY A 195 -9.29 7.29 -19.09
N GLN A 196 -9.06 6.68 -17.93
CA GLN A 196 -8.39 5.38 -17.84
C GLN A 196 -9.23 4.25 -18.45
N MET A 197 -10.55 4.25 -18.22
CA MET A 197 -11.46 3.26 -18.82
C MET A 197 -11.43 3.32 -20.35
N PHE A 198 -11.42 4.54 -20.91
CA PHE A 198 -11.29 4.73 -22.36
C PHE A 198 -9.93 4.25 -22.88
N GLU A 199 -8.83 4.56 -22.20
CA GLU A 199 -7.49 4.12 -22.58
C GLU A 199 -7.36 2.59 -22.55
N ILE A 200 -7.83 1.93 -21.49
CA ILE A 200 -7.83 0.46 -21.38
C ILE A 200 -8.68 -0.16 -22.49
N ALA A 201 -9.90 0.34 -22.70
CA ALA A 201 -10.78 -0.16 -23.75
C ALA A 201 -10.17 0.03 -25.15
N SER A 202 -9.53 1.17 -25.41
CA SER A 202 -8.84 1.45 -26.66
C SER A 202 -7.67 0.49 -26.88
N ARG A 203 -6.84 0.25 -25.86
CA ARG A 203 -5.71 -0.69 -25.94
C ARG A 203 -6.16 -2.12 -26.22
N LEU A 204 -7.20 -2.58 -25.52
CA LEU A 204 -7.78 -3.91 -25.75
C LEU A 204 -8.38 -4.01 -27.16
N HIS A 205 -9.02 -2.96 -27.66
CA HIS A 205 -9.54 -2.90 -29.02
C HIS A 205 -8.43 -3.05 -30.09
N HIS A 206 -7.23 -2.51 -29.81
CA HIS A 206 -6.05 -2.62 -30.69
C HIS A 206 -5.21 -3.90 -30.45
N GLY A 207 -5.69 -4.84 -29.62
CA GLY A 207 -5.06 -6.14 -29.39
C GLY A 207 -3.93 -6.15 -28.35
N SER A 208 -3.73 -5.07 -27.59
CA SER A 208 -2.81 -5.07 -26.45
C SER A 208 -3.29 -6.02 -25.36
N LYS A 209 -2.35 -6.63 -24.62
CA LYS A 209 -2.69 -7.46 -23.46
C LYS A 209 -2.86 -6.60 -22.21
N LEU A 210 -3.79 -7.00 -21.34
CA LEU A 210 -4.13 -6.24 -20.12
C LEU A 210 -2.90 -5.98 -19.23
N TYR A 211 -1.95 -6.93 -19.15
CA TYR A 211 -0.79 -6.86 -18.25
C TYR A 211 0.40 -6.05 -18.80
N GLU A 212 0.37 -5.61 -20.05
CA GLU A 212 1.41 -4.76 -20.62
C GLU A 212 1.17 -3.31 -20.15
N GLY A 213 2.22 -2.56 -19.80
CA GLY A 213 2.11 -1.18 -19.29
C GLY A 213 1.66 -0.18 -20.35
N ILE A 214 1.39 1.06 -19.92
CA ILE A 214 1.24 2.22 -20.83
C ILE A 214 2.65 2.75 -21.07
N GLU A 215 3.09 2.81 -22.33
CA GLU A 215 4.37 3.43 -22.74
C GLU A 215 4.30 4.97 -22.66
#